data_AF-A0A9E4T2U6-F1
#
_entry.id   AF-A0A9E4T2U6-F1
#
_cell.length_a   1.000
_cell.length_b   1.000
_cell.length_c   1.000
_cell.angle_alpha   90.00
_cell.angle_beta   90.00
_cell.angle_gamma   90.00
#
_symmetry.space_group_name_H-M   'P 1'
#
loop_
_entity.id
_entity.type
_entity.pdbx_description
1 polymer ?
#
loop_
_entity_poly.entity_id
_entity_poly.type
_entity_poly.pdbx_seq_one_letter_code
_entity_poly.pdbx_strand_id
1 'polypeptide(L)'
;MAFHDISLKLSSETVRWVTSPPFELAERRRMSKGDPNNSSAVNMSVHSGTHIDAPFHFVAQGVTIDQLPLERFIGPALVYAVDAERYIT
;
A
#
# COMPACT_ATOMS: atom_id res chain seq x y z
N MET A 1 -20.13 -11.70 -10.82
CA MET A 1 -19.22 -11.71 -9.66
C MET A 1 -18.85 -10.25 -9.38
N ALA A 2 -18.94 -9.80 -8.14
CA ALA A 2 -18.62 -8.42 -7.76
C ALA A 2 -17.28 -8.37 -7.04
N PHE A 3 -16.50 -7.31 -7.29
CA PHE A 3 -15.29 -7.02 -6.53
C PHE A 3 -15.64 -6.07 -5.38
N HIS A 4 -15.10 -6.36 -4.20
CA HIS A 4 -15.15 -5.46 -3.05
C HIS A 4 -13.79 -4.79 -2.93
N ASP A 5 -13.75 -3.46 -2.97
CA ASP A 5 -12.52 -2.73 -2.64
C ASP A 5 -12.35 -2.69 -1.12
N ILE A 6 -11.24 -3.24 -0.66
CA ILE A 6 -10.84 -3.29 0.76
C ILE A 6 -9.58 -2.44 1.00
N SER A 7 -9.23 -1.57 0.06
CA SER A 7 -8.04 -0.74 0.10
C SER A 7 -8.35 0.63 0.71
N LEU A 8 -7.44 1.12 1.53
CA LEU A 8 -7.48 2.51 1.97
C LEU A 8 -7.10 3.43 0.82
N LYS A 9 -7.83 4.54 0.67
CA LYS A 9 -7.50 5.58 -0.31
C LYS A 9 -6.17 6.24 0.06
N LEU A 10 -5.28 6.40 -0.92
CA LEU A 10 -4.03 7.13 -0.73
C LEU A 10 -4.22 8.65 -0.94
N SER A 11 -3.79 9.43 0.05
CA SER A 11 -3.79 10.90 0.08
C SER A 11 -2.76 11.42 1.10
N SER A 12 -2.60 12.73 1.21
CA SER A 12 -1.78 13.36 2.26
C SER A 12 -2.22 13.02 3.69
N GLU A 13 -3.46 12.52 3.87
CA GLU A 13 -4.05 12.11 5.14
C GLU A 13 -3.93 10.60 5.39
N THR A 14 -3.31 9.84 4.48
CA THR A 14 -3.14 8.39 4.65
C THR A 14 -2.43 8.08 5.97
N VAL A 15 -2.99 7.12 6.70
CA VAL A 15 -2.36 6.57 7.90
C VAL A 15 -0.97 6.05 7.55
N ARG A 16 0.02 6.51 8.32
CA ARG A 16 1.42 6.14 8.19
C ARG A 16 2.05 5.99 9.57
N TRP A 17 3.21 5.36 9.61
CA TRP A 17 4.03 5.38 10.81
C TRP A 17 4.52 6.79 11.12
N VAL A 18 4.67 7.11 12.40
CA VAL A 18 4.97 8.47 12.88
C VAL A 18 6.25 9.04 12.27
N THR A 19 7.26 8.20 12.02
CA THR A 19 8.53 8.60 11.40
C THR A 19 8.59 8.43 9.88
N SER A 20 7.57 7.84 9.26
CA SER A 20 7.54 7.65 7.81
C SER A 20 7.26 8.96 7.07
N PRO A 21 7.79 9.14 5.84
CA PRO A 21 7.38 10.26 5.00
C PRO A 21 5.86 10.21 4.72
N PRO A 22 5.20 11.37 4.57
CA PRO A 22 3.82 11.44 4.10
C PRO A 22 3.70 10.93 2.66
N PHE A 23 2.47 10.60 2.25
CA PHE A 23 2.17 10.44 0.83
C PHE A 23 2.17 11.81 0.15
N GLU A 24 2.97 11.94 -0.90
CA GLU A 24 3.10 13.16 -1.68
C GLU A 24 2.85 12.84 -3.16
N LEU A 25 1.97 13.62 -3.79
CA LEU A 25 1.73 13.59 -5.22
C LEU A 25 2.21 14.90 -5.84
N ALA A 26 3.36 14.87 -6.50
CA ALA A 26 3.93 16.02 -7.17
C ALA A 26 3.47 16.07 -8.63
N GLU A 27 2.73 17.10 -9.01
CA GLU A 27 2.44 17.40 -10.42
C GLU A 27 3.74 17.74 -11.17
N ARG A 28 3.98 17.08 -12.30
CA ARG A 28 5.14 17.33 -13.17
C ARG A 28 4.75 17.99 -14.48
N ARG A 29 3.61 17.58 -15.05
CA ARG A 29 3.03 18.13 -16.28
C ARG A 29 1.51 18.13 -16.20
N ARG A 30 0.88 19.11 -16.82
CA ARG A 30 -0.57 19.30 -16.82
C ARG A 30 -1.07 19.80 -18.18
N MET A 31 -1.89 19.00 -18.85
CA MET A 31 -2.45 19.36 -20.17
C MET A 31 -3.29 20.63 -20.12
N SER A 32 -4.01 20.87 -19.01
CA SER A 32 -4.75 22.12 -18.84
C SER A 32 -3.86 23.37 -18.75
N LYS A 33 -2.54 23.21 -18.58
CA LYS A 33 -1.53 24.26 -18.63
C LYS A 33 -0.77 24.30 -19.97
N GLY A 34 -1.17 23.49 -20.95
CA GLY A 34 -0.55 23.43 -22.29
C GLY A 34 0.52 22.36 -22.48
N ASP A 35 0.78 21.51 -21.47
CA ASP A 35 1.69 20.37 -21.63
C ASP A 35 1.11 19.27 -22.53
N PRO A 36 1.95 18.45 -23.20
CA PRO A 36 1.47 17.39 -24.09
C PRO A 36 0.84 16.19 -23.35
N ASN A 37 1.02 16.08 -22.03
CA ASN A 37 0.43 15.03 -21.21
C ASN A 37 0.26 15.47 -19.75
N ASN A 38 -0.50 14.69 -18.97
CA ASN A 38 -0.54 14.80 -17.52
C ASN A 38 0.47 13.82 -16.93
N SER A 39 1.36 14.31 -16.06
CA SER A 39 2.38 13.48 -15.41
C SER A 39 2.54 13.90 -13.97
N SER A 40 2.69 12.93 -13.07
CA SER A 40 2.90 13.15 -11.64
C SER A 40 3.96 12.17 -11.11
N ALA A 41 4.59 12.54 -10.00
CA ALA A 41 5.48 11.66 -9.23
C ALA A 41 4.87 11.40 -7.86
N VAL A 42 5.00 10.17 -7.38
CA VAL A 42 4.57 9.76 -6.03
C VAL A 42 5.81 9.55 -5.16
N ASN A 43 5.77 10.07 -3.95
CA ASN A 43 6.72 9.76 -2.88
C ASN A 43 5.91 9.31 -1.66
N MET A 44 6.22 8.14 -1.11
CA MET A 44 5.50 7.58 0.03
C MET A 44 6.33 6.47 0.70
N SER A 45 6.01 6.15 1.95
CA SER A 45 6.49 4.90 2.55
C SER A 45 5.78 3.70 1.93
N VAL A 46 6.50 2.60 1.73
CA VAL A 46 5.94 1.31 1.31
C VAL A 46 4.99 0.69 2.34
N HIS A 47 4.99 1.21 3.58
CA HIS A 47 4.08 0.81 4.66
C HIS A 47 2.92 1.78 4.86
N SER A 48 2.52 2.54 3.83
CA SER A 48 1.39 3.48 3.92
C SER A 48 0.10 2.84 3.40
N GLY A 49 -0.99 2.96 4.16
CA GLY A 49 -2.29 2.40 3.76
C GLY A 49 -2.30 0.86 3.72
N THR A 50 -3.15 0.29 2.86
CA THR A 50 -3.22 -1.17 2.65
C THR A 50 -1.99 -1.67 1.89
N HIS A 51 -1.15 -2.48 2.53
CA HIS A 51 0.13 -2.95 1.97
C HIS A 51 0.48 -4.36 2.48
N ILE A 52 1.62 -4.88 2.02
CA ILE A 52 2.16 -6.20 2.41
C ILE A 52 3.64 -6.00 2.81
N ASP A 53 4.03 -6.64 3.91
CA ASP A 53 5.43 -6.71 4.31
C ASP A 53 6.13 -7.92 3.70
N ALA A 54 7.36 -7.73 3.22
CA ALA A 54 8.25 -8.83 2.90
C ALA A 54 9.08 -9.22 4.14
N PRO A 55 9.55 -10.47 4.27
CA PRO A 55 10.43 -10.89 5.36
C PRO A 55 11.64 -9.97 5.58
N PHE A 56 12.19 -9.41 4.49
CA PHE A 56 13.27 -8.43 4.54
C PHE A 56 12.98 -7.21 5.44
N HIS A 57 11.71 -6.89 5.73
CA HIS A 57 11.34 -5.79 6.62
C HIS A 57 11.89 -5.96 8.05
N PHE A 58 11.92 -7.19 8.55
CA PHE A 58 12.37 -7.50 9.93
C PHE A 58 13.48 -8.56 10.01
N VAL A 59 13.76 -9.27 8.91
CA VAL A 59 14.80 -10.30 8.81
C VAL A 59 15.87 -9.81 7.85
N ALA A 60 17.08 -9.54 8.34
CA ALA A 60 18.14 -8.91 7.56
C ALA A 60 18.55 -9.69 6.29
N GLN A 61 18.42 -11.02 6.29
CA GLN A 61 18.64 -11.90 5.14
C GLN A 61 17.32 -12.47 4.59
N GLY A 62 16.20 -11.85 4.93
CA GLY A 62 14.88 -12.22 4.45
C GLY A 62 14.72 -11.92 2.96
N VAL A 63 13.83 -12.67 2.32
CA VAL A 63 13.48 -12.45 0.90
C VAL A 63 12.78 -11.10 0.71
N THR A 64 13.07 -10.44 -0.41
CA THR A 64 12.43 -9.17 -0.80
C THR A 64 11.07 -9.41 -1.47
N ILE A 65 10.24 -8.37 -1.58
CA ILE A 65 8.85 -8.48 -2.04
C ILE A 65 8.74 -9.07 -3.46
N ASP A 66 9.68 -8.75 -4.34
CA ASP A 66 9.76 -9.21 -5.73
C ASP A 66 10.16 -10.69 -5.87
N GLN A 67 10.68 -11.30 -4.80
CA GLN A 67 11.06 -12.71 -4.76
C GLN A 67 9.94 -13.61 -4.21
N LEU A 68 8.87 -13.05 -3.66
CA LEU A 68 7.76 -13.85 -3.13
C LEU A 68 6.88 -14.38 -4.29
N PRO A 69 6.49 -15.66 -4.25
CA PRO A 69 5.63 -16.23 -5.30
C PRO A 69 4.24 -15.57 -5.28
N LEU A 70 3.78 -15.14 -6.46
CA LEU A 70 2.54 -14.36 -6.62
C LEU A 70 1.30 -15.13 -6.15
N GLU A 71 1.32 -16.46 -6.22
CA GLU A 71 0.24 -17.36 -5.82
C GLU A 71 -0.10 -17.22 -4.33
N ARG A 72 0.79 -16.67 -3.50
CA ARG A 72 0.50 -16.36 -2.09
C ARG A 72 -0.50 -15.23 -1.91
N PHE A 73 -0.70 -14.39 -2.91
CA PHE A 73 -1.52 -13.17 -2.83
C PHE A 73 -2.82 -13.25 -3.62
N ILE A 74 -3.07 -14.38 -4.30
CA ILE A 74 -4.25 -14.58 -5.15
C ILE A 74 -4.86 -15.94 -4.83
N GLY A 75 -6.00 -15.95 -4.15
CA GLY A 75 -6.69 -17.19 -3.84
C GLY A 75 -7.94 -16.99 -2.98
N PRO A 76 -8.60 -18.10 -2.59
CA PRO A 76 -9.69 -18.07 -1.64
C PRO A 76 -9.25 -17.45 -0.32
N ALA A 77 -10.09 -16.60 0.25
CA ALA A 77 -9.88 -16.03 1.58
C ALA A 77 -11.15 -16.21 2.41
N LEU A 78 -10.98 -16.46 3.71
CA LEU A 78 -12.06 -16.45 4.69
C LEU A 78 -12.09 -15.07 5.35
N VAL A 79 -13.23 -14.40 5.28
CA VAL A 79 -13.48 -13.18 6.05
C VAL A 79 -14.27 -13.57 7.29
N TYR A 80 -13.73 -13.27 8.46
CA TYR A 80 -14.35 -13.60 9.74
C TYR A 80 -14.40 -12.37 10.65
N ALA A 81 -15.56 -12.10 11.23
CA ALA A 81 -15.71 -11.04 12.22
C ALA A 81 -15.18 -11.54 13.56
N VAL A 82 -14.30 -10.76 14.19
CA VAL A 82 -13.73 -11.07 15.50
C VAL A 82 -14.06 -9.93 16.45
N ASP A 83 -14.53 -10.29 17.65
CA ASP A 83 -14.68 -9.38 18.77
C ASP A 83 -13.54 -9.64 19.76
N ALA A 84 -12.53 -8.77 19.74
CA ALA A 84 -11.34 -8.89 20.57
C ALA A 84 -10.94 -7.52 21.11
N GLU A 85 -10.74 -7.42 22.43
CA GLU A 85 -10.34 -6.15 23.07
C GLU A 85 -8.86 -5.79 22.83
N ARG A 86 -7.99 -6.80 22.65
CA ARG A 86 -6.54 -6.57 22.55
C ARG A 86 -5.77 -7.51 21.63
N TYR A 87 -6.08 -8.81 21.63
CA TYR A 87 -5.35 -9.82 20.85
C TYR A 87 -6.28 -10.84 20.20
N ILE A 88 -5.86 -11.36 19.05
CA ILE A 88 -6.42 -12.53 18.37
C ILE A 88 -5.33 -13.60 18.39
N THR A 89 -5.61 -14.78 18.93
CA THR A 89 -4.64 -15.87 19.13
C THR A 89 -4.99 -17.10 18.33
#